data_AF-A0A5T1IB26-F1
#
_entry.id   AF-A0A5T1IB26-F1
#
_cell.length_a   1.000
_cell.length_b   1.000
_cell.length_c   1.000
_cell.angle_alpha   90.00
_cell.angle_beta   90.00
_cell.angle_gamma   90.00
#
_symmetry.space_group_name_H-M   'P 1'
#
loop_
_entity.id
_entity.type
_entity.pdbx_description
1 polymer ?
#
loop_
_entity_poly.entity_id
_entity_poly.type
_entity_poly.pdbx_seq_one_letter_code
_entity_poly.pdbx_strand_id
1 'polypeptide(L)'
;MKEAPKILEKCCEETHQNHKSESDGKETADIKEELSKVLSIDKRYIFILDAKDTEQEAIKKIITKDELFSGNEKWYLVCGKEDSKIDILLLCDKIKDIPCNVIFNNCNICLHINKPENTEKDYKGIIKNYLYFCNCTFDKLFKKSLNLKNIIFKKTLTFNQCVFYSDLEIYQNQFLDHLVFINCYDKRNDKKITSLDLQENEFEGYLFIKNCAIEKINLWKNKFKNRCYFVDSNFGYKDKDNTTKLNFSNTHFKDNVYFNNSEF
;
A
#
# COMPACT_ATOMS: atom_id res chain seq x y z
N MET A 1 14.09 -30.68 -8.54
CA MET A 1 15.12 -29.64 -8.38
C MET A 1 14.41 -28.36 -7.96
N LYS A 2 14.72 -27.87 -6.75
CA LYS A 2 14.15 -26.65 -6.17
C LYS A 2 15.27 -25.61 -6.13
N GLU A 3 15.26 -24.63 -7.02
CA GLU A 3 16.08 -23.42 -6.89
C GLU A 3 15.33 -22.21 -7.44
N ALA A 4 14.80 -21.41 -6.51
CA ALA A 4 14.83 -19.94 -6.46
C ALA A 4 13.98 -19.50 -5.25
N PRO A 5 14.27 -18.36 -4.57
CA PRO A 5 15.22 -17.30 -4.95
C PRO A 5 16.19 -16.85 -3.81
N LYS A 6 17.50 -16.83 -4.11
CA LYS A 6 18.53 -16.07 -3.36
C LYS A 6 18.68 -14.61 -3.86
N ILE A 7 17.63 -14.05 -4.47
CA ILE A 7 17.72 -12.75 -5.18
C ILE A 7 17.34 -11.55 -4.29
N LEU A 8 16.80 -11.77 -3.08
CA LEU A 8 16.42 -10.68 -2.16
C LEU A 8 17.46 -10.39 -1.05
N GLU A 9 18.43 -11.28 -0.84
CA GLU A 9 19.40 -11.21 0.27
C GLU A 9 20.53 -10.17 0.05
N LYS A 10 20.52 -9.39 -1.04
CA LYS A 10 21.64 -8.50 -1.40
C LYS A 10 21.32 -7.00 -1.43
N CYS A 11 20.14 -6.59 -0.95
CA CYS A 11 19.71 -5.18 -0.97
C CYS A 11 19.72 -4.48 0.41
N CYS A 12 20.21 -5.12 1.47
CA CYS A 12 20.09 -4.61 2.85
C CYS A 12 21.40 -4.56 3.64
N GLU A 13 22.55 -4.30 3.00
CA GLU A 13 23.78 -3.97 3.73
C GLU A 13 24.02 -2.46 3.67
N GLU A 14 24.17 -1.87 4.86
CA GLU A 14 24.56 -0.49 5.20
C GLU A 14 23.45 0.43 5.72
N THR A 15 23.15 0.31 7.03
CA THR A 15 23.40 1.36 8.04
C THR A 15 22.81 0.94 9.40
N HIS A 16 23.60 0.21 10.19
CA HIS A 16 23.32 0.03 11.62
C HIS A 16 24.19 0.99 12.42
N GLN A 17 23.59 2.06 12.94
CA GLN A 17 24.11 2.72 14.15
C GLN A 17 23.08 2.60 15.26
N ASN A 18 23.49 1.87 16.30
CA ASN A 18 22.76 1.64 17.53
C ASN A 18 22.68 2.93 18.35
N HIS A 19 21.46 3.38 18.64
CA HIS A 19 21.19 4.11 19.89
C HIS A 19 19.99 3.46 20.59
N LYS A 20 20.29 2.76 21.69
CA LYS A 20 19.33 2.43 22.74
C LYS A 20 18.94 3.75 23.43
N SER A 21 17.66 4.04 23.55
CA SER A 21 17.16 5.01 24.52
C SER A 21 15.85 4.53 25.13
N GLU A 22 15.90 4.26 26.43
CA GLU A 22 14.76 4.06 27.31
C GLU A 22 13.91 5.33 27.38
N SER A 23 12.70 5.32 26.79
CA SER A 23 11.74 6.46 26.81
C SER A 23 10.28 6.03 26.55
N ASP A 24 9.96 4.73 26.55
CA ASP A 24 8.79 4.25 25.78
C ASP A 24 7.40 4.46 26.41
N GLY A 25 7.26 4.97 27.64
CA GLY A 25 5.96 5.02 28.35
C GLY A 25 5.05 6.21 28.01
N LYS A 26 5.62 7.41 27.87
CA LYS A 26 4.87 8.67 27.70
C LYS A 26 4.65 9.01 26.22
N GLU A 27 5.72 8.86 25.44
CA GLU A 27 5.75 9.09 24.00
C GLU A 27 4.76 8.19 23.24
N THR A 28 4.56 6.95 23.71
CA THR A 28 3.65 6.00 23.04
C THR A 28 2.18 6.27 23.30
N ALA A 29 1.81 6.75 24.50
CA ALA A 29 0.44 7.15 24.83
C ALA A 29 0.01 8.37 24.01
N ASP A 30 0.93 9.32 23.83
CA ASP A 30 0.72 10.54 23.06
C ASP A 30 0.45 10.22 21.57
N ILE A 31 1.25 9.32 20.96
CA ILE A 31 1.06 8.90 19.55
C ILE A 31 -0.29 8.20 19.33
N LYS A 32 -0.72 7.33 20.25
CA LYS A 32 -2.03 6.67 20.12
C LYS A 32 -3.18 7.68 20.16
N GLU A 33 -3.07 8.67 21.03
CA GLU A 33 -4.09 9.71 21.15
C GLU A 33 -4.14 10.60 19.91
N GLU A 34 -2.98 11.00 19.39
CA GLU A 34 -2.88 11.78 18.15
C GLU A 34 -3.41 10.99 16.94
N LEU A 35 -3.01 9.73 16.79
CA LEU A 35 -3.51 8.86 15.71
C LEU A 35 -5.03 8.66 15.81
N SER A 36 -5.56 8.47 17.02
CA SER A 36 -7.01 8.38 17.27
C SER A 36 -7.75 9.63 16.81
N LYS A 37 -7.21 10.83 17.09
CA LYS A 37 -7.79 12.12 16.63
C LYS A 37 -7.74 12.25 15.11
N VAL A 38 -6.58 11.99 14.50
CA VAL A 38 -6.36 12.07 13.04
C VAL A 38 -7.33 11.14 12.29
N LEU A 39 -7.43 9.88 12.73
CA LEU A 39 -8.30 8.88 12.12
C LEU A 39 -9.77 9.04 12.52
N SER A 40 -10.05 9.81 13.57
CA SER A 40 -11.39 9.97 14.15
C SER A 40 -11.99 8.63 14.62
N ILE A 41 -11.16 7.78 15.23
CA ILE A 41 -11.55 6.48 15.78
C ILE A 41 -11.23 6.39 17.27
N ASP A 42 -11.89 5.49 17.99
CA ASP A 42 -11.58 5.24 19.41
C ASP A 42 -10.18 4.61 19.56
N LYS A 43 -9.36 5.16 20.45
CA LYS A 43 -7.99 4.67 20.75
C LYS A 43 -7.92 3.19 21.16
N ARG A 44 -9.03 2.60 21.62
CA ARG A 44 -9.13 1.17 21.93
C ARG A 44 -8.91 0.26 20.72
N TYR A 45 -9.02 0.79 19.51
CA TYR A 45 -8.72 0.08 18.27
C TYR A 45 -7.26 0.25 17.81
N ILE A 46 -6.43 0.94 18.60
CA ILE A 46 -5.04 1.27 18.26
C ILE A 46 -4.08 0.54 19.19
N PHE A 47 -3.24 -0.29 18.60
CA PHE A 47 -2.27 -1.14 19.29
C PHE A 47 -0.86 -0.78 18.84
N ILE A 48 0.12 -0.98 19.72
CA ILE A 48 1.52 -0.94 19.32
C ILE A 48 1.85 -2.36 18.88
N LEU A 49 2.52 -2.51 17.74
CA LEU A 49 2.91 -3.83 17.25
C LEU A 49 4.17 -4.32 17.99
N ASP A 50 4.02 -4.70 19.26
CA ASP A 50 5.13 -5.13 20.13
C ASP A 50 5.19 -6.66 20.36
N ALA A 51 4.39 -7.43 19.61
CA ALA A 51 4.40 -8.91 19.57
C ALA A 51 4.11 -9.59 20.92
N LYS A 52 3.03 -9.17 21.59
CA LYS A 52 2.58 -9.79 22.86
C LYS A 52 1.40 -10.75 22.70
N ASP A 53 0.60 -10.59 21.63
CA ASP A 53 -0.59 -11.41 21.37
C ASP A 53 -0.54 -12.09 19.99
N THR A 54 -1.22 -13.24 19.84
CA THR A 54 -1.13 -14.15 18.67
C THR A 54 -1.52 -13.52 17.33
N GLU A 55 -2.52 -12.64 17.31
CA GLU A 55 -2.94 -11.92 16.09
C GLU A 55 -1.87 -10.90 15.65
N GLN A 56 -1.29 -10.17 16.60
CA GLN A 56 -0.22 -9.21 16.34
C GLN A 56 1.05 -9.92 15.87
N GLU A 57 1.35 -11.09 16.42
CA GLU A 57 2.43 -11.94 15.90
C GLU A 57 2.19 -12.36 14.45
N ALA A 58 0.96 -12.76 14.11
CA ALA A 58 0.64 -13.16 12.73
C ALA A 58 0.83 -11.99 11.75
N ILE A 59 0.35 -10.80 12.11
CA ILE A 59 0.52 -9.58 11.30
C ILE A 59 2.00 -9.19 11.21
N LYS A 60 2.73 -9.23 12.32
CA LYS A 60 4.17 -8.95 12.32
C LYS A 60 4.93 -9.94 11.43
N LYS A 61 4.58 -11.22 11.48
CA LYS A 61 5.13 -12.26 10.60
C LYS A 61 4.84 -11.96 9.13
N ILE A 62 3.63 -11.51 8.78
CA ILE A 62 3.28 -11.10 7.41
C ILE A 62 4.21 -9.98 6.94
N ILE A 63 4.35 -8.91 7.72
CA ILE A 63 5.19 -7.75 7.37
C ILE A 63 6.66 -8.12 7.22
N THR A 64 7.19 -8.94 8.14
CA THR A 64 8.59 -9.37 8.08
C THR A 64 8.86 -10.37 6.96
N LYS A 65 7.86 -11.18 6.58
CA LYS A 65 8.01 -12.22 5.55
C LYS A 65 8.00 -11.66 4.13
N ASP A 66 7.34 -10.53 3.92
CA ASP A 66 7.32 -9.89 2.61
C ASP A 66 8.69 -9.29 2.23
N GLU A 67 9.68 -9.26 3.14
CA GLU A 67 11.07 -8.74 2.97
C GLU A 67 11.17 -7.27 2.48
N LEU A 68 10.03 -6.64 2.22
CA LEU A 68 9.88 -5.26 1.74
C LEU A 68 9.91 -4.22 2.86
N PHE A 69 9.91 -4.65 4.13
CA PHE A 69 9.87 -3.76 5.29
C PHE A 69 10.95 -4.12 6.29
N SER A 70 11.63 -3.10 6.82
CA SER A 70 12.57 -3.31 7.91
C SER A 70 11.82 -3.68 9.19
N GLY A 71 12.22 -4.79 9.81
CA GLY A 71 11.62 -5.26 11.07
C GLY A 71 11.91 -4.36 12.29
N ASN A 72 12.73 -3.32 12.11
CA ASN A 72 13.22 -2.43 13.17
C ASN A 72 12.38 -1.16 13.33
N GLU A 73 11.43 -0.90 12.42
CA GLU A 73 10.55 0.27 12.50
C GLU A 73 9.49 0.08 13.60
N LYS A 74 9.13 1.17 14.29
CA LYS A 74 8.00 1.16 15.22
C LYS A 74 6.70 1.25 14.42
N TRP A 75 5.77 0.32 14.67
CA TRP A 75 4.49 0.22 13.97
C TRP A 75 3.31 0.29 14.93
N TYR A 76 2.25 0.96 14.47
CA TYR A 76 0.95 0.97 15.12
C TYR A 76 -0.05 0.16 14.30
N LEU A 77 -0.83 -0.66 14.97
CA LEU A 77 -1.88 -1.47 14.38
C LEU A 77 -3.24 -0.84 14.69
N VAL A 78 -4.02 -0.59 13.64
CA VAL A 78 -5.42 -0.21 13.71
C VAL A 78 -6.24 -1.44 13.29
N CYS A 79 -6.99 -2.02 14.22
CA CYS A 79 -7.80 -3.22 13.97
C CYS A 79 -9.13 -3.15 14.71
N GLY A 80 -10.19 -3.64 14.05
CA GLY A 80 -11.50 -3.87 14.66
C GLY A 80 -11.51 -5.03 15.66
N LYS A 81 -12.67 -5.27 16.28
CA LYS A 81 -12.89 -6.50 17.06
C LYS A 81 -13.33 -7.63 16.13
N GLU A 82 -13.10 -8.86 16.58
CA GLU A 82 -13.17 -10.16 15.87
C GLU A 82 -14.15 -10.26 14.68
N ASP A 83 -15.37 -9.71 14.77
CA ASP A 83 -16.40 -9.84 13.72
C ASP A 83 -16.81 -8.53 13.00
N SER A 84 -16.21 -7.38 13.33
CA SER A 84 -16.62 -6.09 12.76
C SER A 84 -15.44 -5.26 12.24
N LYS A 85 -15.55 -4.84 10.97
CA LYS A 85 -14.61 -3.91 10.35
C LYS A 85 -14.87 -2.49 10.86
N ILE A 86 -13.79 -1.74 11.06
CA ILE A 86 -13.87 -0.30 11.36
C ILE A 86 -13.94 0.46 10.04
N ASP A 87 -14.87 1.41 9.94
CA ASP A 87 -14.93 2.36 8.83
C ASP A 87 -13.97 3.52 9.09
N ILE A 88 -13.01 3.74 8.20
CA ILE A 88 -11.99 4.78 8.32
C ILE A 88 -12.00 5.64 7.06
N LEU A 89 -12.17 6.94 7.27
CA LEU A 89 -12.07 7.95 6.21
C LEU A 89 -10.68 8.57 6.21
N LEU A 90 -9.89 8.23 5.20
CA LEU A 90 -8.53 8.71 4.98
C LEU A 90 -8.55 9.75 3.86
N LEU A 91 -8.58 11.03 4.25
CA LEU A 91 -8.45 12.18 3.35
C LEU A 91 -7.01 12.69 3.34
N CYS A 92 -6.61 13.40 2.28
CA CYS A 92 -5.26 13.98 2.13
C CYS A 92 -4.77 14.72 3.38
N ASP A 93 -5.62 15.62 3.91
CA ASP A 93 -5.27 16.41 5.08
C ASP A 93 -5.13 15.59 6.35
N LYS A 94 -5.80 14.43 6.45
CA LYS A 94 -5.67 13.55 7.60
C LYS A 94 -4.42 12.67 7.49
N ILE A 95 -4.15 12.13 6.31
CA ILE A 95 -3.10 11.12 6.13
C ILE A 95 -1.70 11.73 6.30
N LYS A 96 -1.51 12.98 5.86
CA LYS A 96 -0.25 13.70 6.05
C LYS A 96 0.09 13.94 7.54
N ASP A 97 -0.94 13.96 8.39
CA ASP A 97 -0.84 14.22 9.83
C ASP A 97 -0.76 12.93 10.65
N ILE A 98 -0.79 11.74 10.02
CA ILE A 98 -0.55 10.47 10.72
C ILE A 98 0.88 10.52 11.31
N PRO A 99 1.06 10.40 12.64
CA PRO A 99 2.34 10.66 13.29
C PRO A 99 3.33 9.48 13.24
N CYS A 100 2.91 8.32 12.69
CA CYS A 100 3.66 7.08 12.79
C CYS A 100 3.44 6.15 11.58
N ASN A 101 4.27 5.12 11.47
CA ASN A 101 4.02 4.00 10.55
C ASN A 101 2.81 3.21 11.06
N VAL A 102 1.87 2.93 10.17
CA VAL A 102 0.58 2.35 10.56
C VAL A 102 0.19 1.18 9.66
N ILE A 103 -0.35 0.14 10.29
CA ILE A 103 -1.03 -0.98 9.66
C ILE A 103 -2.50 -0.85 9.96
N PHE A 104 -3.31 -0.81 8.91
CA PHE A 104 -4.75 -1.00 8.99
C PHE A 104 -5.03 -2.46 8.70
N ASN A 105 -5.54 -3.20 9.69
CA ASN A 105 -5.94 -4.58 9.52
C ASN A 105 -7.47 -4.70 9.58
N ASN A 106 -8.05 -5.44 8.65
CA ASN A 106 -9.49 -5.74 8.64
C ASN A 106 -10.40 -4.50 8.73
N CYS A 107 -10.02 -3.40 8.06
CA CYS A 107 -10.79 -2.15 8.05
C CYS A 107 -11.56 -1.96 6.74
N ASN A 108 -12.68 -1.23 6.79
CA ASN A 108 -13.27 -0.61 5.61
C ASN A 108 -12.65 0.77 5.45
N ILE A 109 -12.03 1.03 4.30
CA ILE A 109 -11.31 2.27 4.05
C ILE A 109 -12.01 3.05 2.94
N CYS A 110 -12.24 4.33 3.19
CA CYS A 110 -12.43 5.32 2.13
C CYS A 110 -11.13 6.09 1.99
N LEU A 111 -10.41 5.88 0.89
CA LEU A 111 -9.14 6.54 0.64
C LEU A 111 -9.30 7.53 -0.51
N HIS A 112 -9.37 8.81 -0.16
CA HIS A 112 -9.53 9.87 -1.14
C HIS A 112 -8.53 10.99 -0.88
N ILE A 113 -7.46 10.99 -1.65
CA ILE A 113 -6.35 11.92 -1.52
C ILE A 113 -6.30 12.79 -2.76
N ASN A 114 -7.07 13.87 -2.73
CA ASN A 114 -7.02 14.91 -3.75
C ASN A 114 -6.37 16.17 -3.20
N LYS A 115 -5.80 16.94 -4.13
CA LYS A 115 -5.32 18.29 -3.87
C LYS A 115 -6.46 19.15 -3.31
N PRO A 116 -6.26 19.90 -2.21
CA PRO A 116 -7.27 20.84 -1.72
C PRO A 116 -7.55 21.91 -2.78
N GLU A 117 -8.83 22.22 -3.00
CA GLU A 117 -9.23 23.36 -3.83
C GLU A 117 -8.54 24.63 -3.28
N ASN A 118 -7.90 25.40 -4.15
CA ASN A 118 -7.13 26.64 -3.85
C ASN A 118 -5.66 26.50 -3.39
N THR A 119 -4.99 25.37 -3.62
CA THR A 119 -3.54 25.26 -3.42
C THR A 119 -2.74 25.57 -4.71
N GLU A 120 -1.53 26.12 -4.56
CA GLU A 120 -0.62 26.48 -5.68
C GLU A 120 -0.50 25.36 -6.71
N LYS A 121 -0.30 25.70 -7.99
CA LYS A 121 -0.35 24.76 -9.12
C LYS A 121 0.50 23.49 -8.91
N ASP A 122 1.60 23.59 -8.18
CA ASP A 122 2.56 22.49 -7.96
C ASP A 122 2.55 21.89 -6.54
N TYR A 123 1.53 22.19 -5.71
CA TYR A 123 1.44 21.58 -4.38
C TYR A 123 1.31 20.06 -4.48
N LYS A 124 2.27 19.36 -3.86
CA LYS A 124 2.20 17.92 -3.61
C LYS A 124 2.10 17.65 -2.12
N GLY A 125 1.08 16.90 -1.70
CA GLY A 125 1.00 16.41 -0.32
C GLY A 125 2.19 15.49 -0.02
N ILE A 126 2.69 15.47 1.21
CA ILE A 126 3.83 14.62 1.59
C ILE A 126 3.38 13.61 2.63
N ILE A 127 3.51 12.32 2.32
CA ILE A 127 3.29 11.22 3.25
C ILE A 127 4.65 10.63 3.61
N LYS A 128 5.02 10.78 4.89
CA LYS A 128 6.35 10.41 5.39
C LYS A 128 6.43 9.00 5.97
N ASN A 129 5.28 8.42 6.31
CA ASN A 129 5.17 7.18 7.06
C ASN A 129 4.77 6.01 6.16
N TYR A 130 5.11 4.80 6.59
CA TYR A 130 4.57 3.60 5.95
C TYR A 130 3.06 3.51 6.17
N LEU A 131 2.33 3.21 5.10
CA LEU A 131 0.92 2.91 5.15
C LEU A 131 0.71 1.48 4.64
N TYR A 132 0.32 0.59 5.54
CA TYR A 132 0.11 -0.82 5.23
C TYR A 132 -1.36 -1.18 5.42
N PHE A 133 -2.03 -1.61 4.37
CA PHE A 133 -3.41 -2.09 4.42
C PHE A 133 -3.42 -3.60 4.30
N CYS A 134 -3.95 -4.31 5.30
CA CYS A 134 -4.03 -5.76 5.38
C CYS A 134 -5.49 -6.18 5.53
N ASN A 135 -5.99 -7.08 4.68
CA ASN A 135 -7.39 -7.56 4.75
C ASN A 135 -8.44 -6.43 4.70
N CYS A 136 -8.06 -5.28 4.16
CA CYS A 136 -8.91 -4.11 4.09
C CYS A 136 -9.89 -4.20 2.92
N THR A 137 -10.98 -3.46 3.03
CA THR A 137 -11.98 -3.32 1.99
C THR A 137 -12.11 -1.85 1.61
N PHE A 138 -11.94 -1.53 0.34
CA PHE A 138 -12.00 -0.16 -0.16
C PHE A 138 -13.33 0.09 -0.87
N ASP A 139 -13.91 1.25 -0.57
CA ASP A 139 -15.04 1.87 -1.27
C ASP A 139 -16.38 1.10 -1.28
N LYS A 140 -16.52 0.06 -0.45
CA LYS A 140 -17.79 -0.69 -0.29
C LYS A 140 -18.97 0.20 0.11
N LEU A 141 -18.73 1.22 0.94
CA LEU A 141 -19.76 2.12 1.49
C LEU A 141 -19.83 3.48 0.77
N PHE A 142 -18.76 3.88 0.08
CA PHE A 142 -18.59 5.26 -0.41
C PHE A 142 -18.84 5.42 -1.91
N LYS A 143 -18.89 4.31 -2.68
CA LYS A 143 -19.14 4.28 -4.14
C LYS A 143 -18.33 5.32 -4.94
N LYS A 144 -17.13 5.64 -4.47
CA LYS A 144 -16.18 6.52 -5.15
C LYS A 144 -14.95 5.71 -5.52
N SER A 145 -14.26 6.10 -6.59
CA SER A 145 -12.94 5.59 -6.87
C SER A 145 -11.99 5.95 -5.73
N LEU A 146 -11.13 4.99 -5.36
CA LEU A 146 -9.94 5.29 -4.59
C LEU A 146 -9.08 6.17 -5.49
N ASN A 147 -8.87 7.41 -5.06
CA ASN A 147 -8.16 8.40 -5.86
C ASN A 147 -6.97 8.94 -5.07
N LEU A 148 -5.77 8.73 -5.60
CA LEU A 148 -4.51 9.25 -5.07
C LEU A 148 -3.91 10.19 -6.08
N LYS A 149 -3.87 11.49 -5.79
CA LYS A 149 -3.36 12.48 -6.74
C LYS A 149 -2.48 13.54 -6.11
N ASN A 150 -1.37 13.86 -6.78
CA ASN A 150 -0.41 14.90 -6.40
C ASN A 150 0.20 14.68 -5.00
N ILE A 151 0.77 13.50 -4.76
CA ILE A 151 1.37 13.14 -3.47
C ILE A 151 2.81 12.68 -3.67
N ILE A 152 3.68 13.02 -2.73
CA ILE A 152 5.01 12.43 -2.55
C ILE A 152 4.94 11.43 -1.41
N PHE A 153 5.08 10.14 -1.74
CA PHE A 153 5.24 9.07 -0.78
C PHE A 153 6.73 8.87 -0.51
N LYS A 154 7.19 9.25 0.69
CA LYS A 154 8.58 9.04 1.09
C LYS A 154 8.87 7.59 1.52
N LYS A 155 7.85 6.89 2.01
CA LYS A 155 7.89 5.51 2.48
C LYS A 155 6.82 4.70 1.76
N THR A 156 6.97 3.38 1.80
CA THR A 156 6.16 2.44 1.04
C THR A 156 4.66 2.51 1.37
N LEU A 157 3.84 2.47 0.32
CA LEU A 157 2.38 2.27 0.37
C LEU A 157 2.07 0.83 -0.03
N THR A 158 1.30 0.10 0.80
CA THR A 158 1.06 -1.33 0.60
C THR A 158 -0.40 -1.73 0.74
N PHE A 159 -0.85 -2.54 -0.20
CA PHE A 159 -2.14 -3.21 -0.17
C PHE A 159 -1.91 -4.73 -0.20
N ASN A 160 -2.13 -5.39 0.94
CA ASN A 160 -2.02 -6.84 1.07
C ASN A 160 -3.39 -7.47 1.38
N GLN A 161 -3.80 -8.48 0.61
CA GLN A 161 -5.09 -9.17 0.78
C GLN A 161 -6.28 -8.19 0.77
N CYS A 162 -6.16 -7.08 0.03
CA CYS A 162 -7.17 -6.03 0.00
C CYS A 162 -8.24 -6.32 -1.05
N VAL A 163 -9.46 -5.86 -0.79
CA VAL A 163 -10.61 -5.96 -1.70
C VAL A 163 -11.04 -4.57 -2.15
N PHE A 164 -11.17 -4.38 -3.46
CA PHE A 164 -11.53 -3.09 -4.06
C PHE A 164 -12.88 -3.21 -4.78
N TYR A 165 -13.83 -2.37 -4.41
CA TYR A 165 -15.16 -2.31 -5.05
C TYR A 165 -15.25 -1.21 -6.11
N SER A 166 -14.19 -0.44 -6.29
CA SER A 166 -14.12 0.67 -7.24
C SER A 166 -12.74 0.69 -7.90
N ASP A 167 -12.64 1.45 -8.98
CA ASP A 167 -11.39 1.60 -9.72
C ASP A 167 -10.33 2.31 -8.86
N LEU A 168 -9.09 1.86 -8.99
CA LEU A 168 -7.91 2.43 -8.35
C LEU A 168 -7.30 3.48 -9.27
N GLU A 169 -7.47 4.75 -8.93
CA GLU A 169 -6.98 5.89 -9.71
C GLU A 169 -5.79 6.53 -8.99
N ILE A 170 -4.59 6.39 -9.53
CA ILE A 170 -3.35 6.87 -8.90
C ILE A 170 -2.59 7.73 -9.92
N TYR A 171 -2.68 9.05 -9.77
CA TYR A 171 -2.23 10.00 -10.78
C TYR A 171 -1.23 11.04 -10.26
N GLN A 172 -0.20 11.35 -11.04
CA GLN A 172 0.69 12.50 -10.79
C GLN A 172 1.40 12.45 -9.41
N ASN A 173 1.63 11.25 -8.88
CA ASN A 173 2.33 11.03 -7.62
C ASN A 173 3.83 10.80 -7.83
N GLN A 174 4.60 10.94 -6.76
CA GLN A 174 6.01 10.56 -6.68
C GLN A 174 6.17 9.50 -5.58
N PHE A 175 6.61 8.31 -5.96
CA PHE A 175 6.94 7.23 -5.04
C PHE A 175 8.45 7.18 -4.88
N LEU A 176 8.95 7.76 -3.79
CA LEU A 176 10.38 7.71 -3.47
C LEU A 176 10.81 6.33 -2.95
N ASP A 177 9.86 5.61 -2.37
CA ASP A 177 10.01 4.23 -1.94
C ASP A 177 9.08 3.35 -2.81
N HIS A 178 8.29 2.42 -2.27
CA HIS A 178 7.57 1.44 -3.09
C HIS A 178 6.05 1.65 -3.12
N LEU A 179 5.44 1.19 -4.22
CA LEU A 179 4.01 0.94 -4.31
C LEU A 179 3.80 -0.57 -4.48
N VAL A 180 3.10 -1.18 -3.52
CA VAL A 180 3.07 -2.63 -3.35
C VAL A 180 1.63 -3.14 -3.33
N PHE A 181 1.33 -4.13 -4.17
CA PHE A 181 0.08 -4.90 -4.17
C PHE A 181 0.41 -6.38 -4.03
N ILE A 182 -0.10 -7.03 -2.99
CA ILE A 182 0.19 -8.43 -2.68
C ILE A 182 -1.11 -9.17 -2.36
N ASN A 183 -1.30 -10.37 -2.92
CA ASN A 183 -2.43 -11.25 -2.62
C ASN A 183 -3.81 -10.57 -2.80
N CYS A 184 -3.93 -9.58 -3.69
CA CYS A 184 -5.21 -8.91 -3.98
C CYS A 184 -6.03 -9.72 -5.01
N TYR A 185 -6.12 -11.03 -4.76
CA TYR A 185 -6.89 -11.98 -5.54
C TYR A 185 -7.48 -13.04 -4.62
N ASP A 186 -8.76 -13.33 -4.79
CA ASP A 186 -9.40 -14.49 -4.17
C ASP A 186 -10.26 -15.23 -5.19
N LYS A 187 -9.71 -16.32 -5.73
CA LYS A 187 -10.38 -17.19 -6.70
C LYS A 187 -11.69 -17.77 -6.18
N ARG A 188 -11.81 -18.02 -4.87
CA ARG A 188 -13.01 -18.63 -4.29
C ARG A 188 -14.17 -17.65 -4.25
N ASN A 189 -13.86 -16.37 -4.11
CA ASN A 189 -14.85 -15.29 -4.01
C ASN A 189 -14.88 -14.39 -5.26
N ASP A 190 -14.19 -14.79 -6.33
CA ASP A 190 -14.00 -14.01 -7.57
C ASP A 190 -13.59 -12.55 -7.33
N LYS A 191 -12.78 -12.31 -6.29
CA LYS A 191 -12.31 -10.96 -5.95
C LYS A 191 -11.08 -10.64 -6.79
N LYS A 192 -11.19 -9.59 -7.61
CA LYS A 192 -10.15 -9.04 -8.46
C LYS A 192 -10.14 -7.52 -8.38
N ILE A 193 -9.03 -6.90 -8.77
CA ILE A 193 -8.98 -5.47 -9.03
C ILE A 193 -9.62 -5.24 -10.41
N THR A 194 -10.75 -4.53 -10.44
CA THR A 194 -11.45 -4.23 -11.70
C THR A 194 -10.61 -3.31 -12.60
N SER A 195 -10.02 -2.27 -12.03
CA SER A 195 -9.14 -1.36 -12.75
C SER A 195 -8.04 -0.84 -11.83
N LEU A 196 -6.80 -0.94 -12.30
CA LEU A 196 -5.63 -0.29 -11.74
C LEU A 196 -5.11 0.74 -12.74
N ASP A 197 -5.47 2.00 -12.53
CA ASP A 197 -5.12 3.10 -13.39
C ASP A 197 -4.02 3.96 -12.74
N LEU A 198 -2.77 3.72 -13.15
CA LEU A 198 -1.61 4.49 -12.76
C LEU A 198 -1.26 5.44 -13.92
N GLN A 199 -1.31 6.75 -13.72
CA GLN A 199 -0.97 7.71 -14.78
C GLN A 199 -0.02 8.82 -14.32
N GLU A 200 0.94 9.16 -15.17
CA GLU A 200 1.83 10.32 -14.98
C GLU A 200 2.55 10.34 -13.61
N ASN A 201 2.77 9.17 -12.97
CA ASN A 201 3.53 9.08 -11.73
C ASN A 201 5.03 8.92 -12.01
N GLU A 202 5.85 9.27 -11.03
CA GLU A 202 7.29 9.01 -11.03
C GLU A 202 7.65 8.06 -9.88
N PHE A 203 8.40 7.01 -10.18
CA PHE A 203 8.81 5.99 -9.22
C PHE A 203 10.33 5.94 -9.13
N GLU A 204 10.87 6.30 -7.97
CA GLU A 204 12.27 6.04 -7.61
C GLU A 204 12.45 4.62 -7.05
N GLY A 205 11.47 4.12 -6.28
CA GLY A 205 11.44 2.73 -5.85
C GLY A 205 10.61 1.85 -6.80
N TYR A 206 10.22 0.67 -6.30
CA TYR A 206 9.58 -0.36 -7.11
C TYR A 206 8.06 -0.18 -7.19
N LEU A 207 7.51 -0.50 -8.36
CA LEU A 207 6.14 -1.01 -8.46
C LEU A 207 6.19 -2.53 -8.32
N PHE A 208 5.55 -3.07 -7.29
CA PHE A 208 5.55 -4.51 -7.01
C PHE A 208 4.12 -5.04 -6.94
N ILE A 209 3.76 -5.93 -7.87
CA ILE A 209 2.46 -6.59 -7.94
C ILE A 209 2.69 -8.10 -7.87
N LYS A 210 2.16 -8.74 -6.82
CA LYS A 210 2.34 -10.18 -6.58
C LYS A 210 1.04 -10.88 -6.21
N ASN A 211 0.78 -12.03 -6.83
CA ASN A 211 -0.40 -12.85 -6.54
C ASN A 211 -1.72 -12.04 -6.62
N CYS A 212 -1.84 -11.22 -7.66
CA CYS A 212 -2.98 -10.35 -7.90
C CYS A 212 -3.72 -10.75 -9.17
N ALA A 213 -5.00 -10.39 -9.22
CA ALA A 213 -5.83 -10.50 -10.41
C ALA A 213 -6.33 -9.12 -10.77
N ILE A 214 -5.97 -8.63 -11.95
CA ILE A 214 -6.28 -7.28 -12.39
C ILE A 214 -6.95 -7.35 -13.75
N GLU A 215 -8.20 -6.90 -13.84
CA GLU A 215 -8.91 -6.92 -15.12
C GLU A 215 -8.34 -5.88 -16.08
N LYS A 216 -8.26 -4.61 -15.67
CA LYS A 216 -7.69 -3.52 -16.48
C LYS A 216 -6.49 -2.91 -15.78
N ILE A 217 -5.37 -2.79 -16.48
CA ILE A 217 -4.19 -2.08 -15.99
C ILE A 217 -3.76 -1.02 -17.00
N ASN A 218 -3.60 0.20 -16.50
CA ASN A 218 -3.11 1.33 -17.26
C ASN A 218 -1.90 1.92 -16.54
N LEU A 219 -0.79 2.07 -17.26
CA LEU A 219 0.46 2.66 -16.79
C LEU A 219 0.84 3.92 -17.59
N TRP A 220 -0.12 4.56 -18.26
CA TRP A 220 0.16 5.67 -19.18
C TRP A 220 1.06 6.76 -18.59
N LYS A 221 2.14 7.09 -19.32
CA LYS A 221 3.10 8.16 -18.97
C LYS A 221 3.79 8.04 -17.60
N ASN A 222 3.77 6.89 -16.95
CA ASN A 222 4.58 6.72 -15.74
C ASN A 222 6.08 6.70 -16.10
N LYS A 223 6.90 7.18 -15.16
CA LYS A 223 8.37 7.08 -15.24
C LYS A 223 8.87 6.19 -14.10
N PHE A 224 9.35 5.01 -14.44
CA PHE A 224 9.94 4.06 -13.51
C PHE A 224 11.46 4.14 -13.60
N LYS A 225 12.11 4.67 -12.58
CA LYS A 225 13.58 4.74 -12.54
C LYS A 225 14.22 3.44 -12.06
N ASN A 226 13.45 2.62 -11.35
CA ASN A 226 13.86 1.35 -10.80
C ASN A 226 12.94 0.23 -11.32
N ARG A 227 13.22 -1.00 -10.92
CA ARG A 227 12.58 -2.20 -11.44
C ARG A 227 11.08 -2.23 -11.14
N CYS A 228 10.33 -2.81 -12.07
CA CYS A 228 8.94 -3.16 -11.86
C CYS A 228 8.81 -4.68 -11.81
N TYR A 229 7.97 -5.19 -10.91
CA TYR A 229 7.78 -6.62 -10.71
C TYR A 229 6.30 -6.96 -10.81
N PHE A 230 6.00 -7.92 -11.68
CA PHE A 230 4.70 -8.55 -11.85
C PHE A 230 4.90 -10.05 -11.68
N VAL A 231 4.48 -10.58 -10.53
CA VAL A 231 4.82 -11.94 -10.09
C VAL A 231 3.55 -12.71 -9.74
N ASP A 232 3.40 -13.95 -10.21
CA ASP A 232 2.26 -14.83 -9.91
C ASP A 232 0.89 -14.16 -10.13
N SER A 233 0.80 -13.21 -11.07
CA SER A 233 -0.37 -12.32 -11.23
C SER A 233 -1.00 -12.45 -12.61
N ASN A 234 -2.32 -12.31 -12.67
CA ASN A 234 -3.09 -12.38 -13.90
C ASN A 234 -3.61 -10.99 -14.29
N PHE A 235 -3.36 -10.59 -15.53
CA PHE A 235 -3.80 -9.34 -16.12
C PHE A 235 -4.69 -9.64 -17.31
N GLY A 236 -5.74 -8.85 -17.53
CA GLY A 236 -6.52 -8.98 -18.75
C GLY A 236 -7.36 -10.28 -18.80
N TYR A 237 -8.51 -10.32 -18.13
CA TYR A 237 -9.41 -11.46 -18.29
C TYR A 237 -9.99 -11.50 -19.72
N LYS A 238 -10.00 -12.70 -20.32
CA LYS A 238 -10.68 -12.97 -21.61
C LYS A 238 -12.18 -12.68 -21.50
N ASP A 239 -12.59 -11.48 -21.86
CA ASP A 239 -13.95 -11.25 -22.32
C ASP A 239 -14.08 -11.76 -23.77
N LYS A 240 -15.31 -12.05 -24.22
CA LYS A 240 -15.56 -12.64 -25.55
C LYS A 240 -15.01 -11.79 -26.70
N ASP A 241 -14.73 -10.52 -26.44
CA ASP A 241 -14.34 -9.52 -27.42
C ASP A 241 -12.85 -9.13 -27.32
N ASN A 242 -12.06 -9.77 -26.44
CA ASN A 242 -10.64 -9.47 -26.20
C ASN A 242 -10.38 -7.95 -26.02
N THR A 243 -11.30 -7.25 -25.34
CA THR A 243 -11.21 -5.78 -25.18
C THR A 243 -10.37 -5.36 -23.99
N THR A 244 -9.79 -6.32 -23.29
CA THR A 244 -9.11 -6.09 -22.03
C THR A 244 -7.88 -5.20 -22.22
N LYS A 245 -7.98 -3.97 -21.71
CA LYS A 245 -7.01 -2.91 -22.00
C LYS A 245 -5.83 -3.01 -21.04
N LEU A 246 -4.77 -3.64 -21.51
CA LEU A 246 -3.42 -3.43 -20.98
C LEU A 246 -2.86 -2.18 -21.68
N ASN A 247 -2.72 -1.08 -20.96
CA ASN A 247 -2.20 0.16 -21.55
C ASN A 247 -0.86 0.54 -20.92
N PHE A 248 0.22 0.39 -21.68
CA PHE A 248 1.56 0.83 -21.27
C PHE A 248 2.07 2.02 -22.11
N SER A 249 1.19 2.72 -22.82
CA SER A 249 1.56 3.79 -23.74
C SER A 249 2.32 4.92 -23.05
N ASN A 250 3.42 5.38 -23.66
CA ASN A 250 4.30 6.44 -23.13
C ASN A 250 4.90 6.14 -21.74
N THR A 251 4.82 4.90 -21.26
CA THR A 251 5.50 4.51 -20.02
C THR A 251 7.00 4.45 -20.28
N HIS A 252 7.79 5.04 -19.39
CA HIS A 252 9.24 4.99 -19.46
C HIS A 252 9.79 4.11 -18.34
N PHE A 253 10.39 2.99 -18.71
CA PHE A 253 11.12 2.11 -17.80
C PHE A 253 12.62 2.32 -18.00
N LYS A 254 13.31 2.80 -16.97
CA LYS A 254 14.76 3.01 -16.99
C LYS A 254 15.53 1.74 -16.60
N ASP A 255 14.96 0.93 -15.73
CA ASP A 255 15.46 -0.41 -15.36
C ASP A 255 14.47 -1.48 -15.86
N ASN A 256 14.80 -2.74 -15.61
CA ASN A 256 14.10 -3.92 -16.09
C ASN A 256 12.68 -4.03 -15.51
N VAL A 257 11.79 -4.56 -16.35
CA VAL A 257 10.46 -5.02 -15.95
C VAL A 257 10.47 -6.54 -15.89
N TYR A 258 10.14 -7.09 -14.72
CA TYR A 258 10.12 -8.53 -14.48
C TYR A 258 8.70 -9.06 -14.50
N PHE A 259 8.46 -10.02 -15.37
CA PHE A 259 7.26 -10.84 -15.41
C PHE A 259 7.64 -12.25 -14.99
N ASN A 260 7.14 -12.73 -13.86
CA ASN A 260 7.43 -14.08 -13.37
C ASN A 260 6.15 -14.82 -13.05
N ASN A 261 5.87 -15.91 -13.79
CA ASN A 261 4.65 -16.69 -13.63
C ASN A 261 3.37 -15.82 -13.70
N SER A 262 3.39 -14.80 -14.57
CA SER A 262 2.28 -13.87 -14.77
C SER A 262 1.63 -14.10 -16.14
N GLU A 263 0.31 -14.04 -16.18
CA GLU A 263 -0.50 -14.17 -17.40
C GLU A 263 -1.02 -12.80 -17.85
N PHE A 264 -0.99 -12.55 -19.16
CA PHE A 264 -1.44 -11.32 -19.83
C PHE A 264 -2.38 -11.64 -20.98
#